data_AF-A0A3D5BLY3-F1
#
_entry.id   AF-A0A3D5BLY3-F1
#
_cell.length_a   1.000
_cell.length_b   1.000
_cell.length_c   1.000
_cell.angle_alpha   90.00
_cell.angle_beta   90.00
_cell.angle_gamma   90.00
#
_symmetry.space_group_name_H-M   'P 1'
#
loop_
_entity.id
_entity.type
_entity.pdbx_description
1 polymer ?
#
loop_
_entity_poly.entity_id
_entity_poly.type
_entity_poly.pdbx_seq_one_letter_code
_entity_poly.pdbx_strand_id
1 'polypeptide(L)'
;MFNIDTASKPHRAIAVIASFLFAVFFSMVDWEWVHGSFFVDREVYFSIFRNAPDFEISFSFFQLVAFIVNEQLWSQLIRGLHENIGLSLTTVFGVISFLLVFSYAYFVSSRVGPLAILLLINPLLVDLAFSQLRMSLAMVFLLIAFNCNRWLYRLPFLLIGCFIHTASFLFVIMALCVFVSVSLAEKYRLNRFNCYFLLVFTGFCIALVVGPLRTFILEQLGDRRIVYDAPATTWTYASVWVAILAVAALQLSAFFRNHVNAIALVFLSVYTFCTLFSVYGLRFLAASLPFFVVALCRFGSFERAFVVLIFAAYTIVQWVYWIR
;
A
#
# COMPACT_ATOMS: atom_id res chain seq x y z
N MET A 1 15.90 16.64 1.65
CA MET A 1 16.03 16.06 2.99
C MET A 1 15.31 14.70 3.04
N PHE A 2 15.79 13.74 2.24
CA PHE A 2 15.39 12.33 2.27
C PHE A 2 16.69 11.56 2.14
N ASN A 3 17.38 11.35 3.26
CA ASN A 3 18.54 10.46 3.24
C ASN A 3 18.01 9.03 3.36
N ILE A 4 17.47 8.54 2.25
CA ILE A 4 17.03 7.15 2.13
C ILE A 4 18.31 6.33 2.13
N ASP A 5 18.47 5.40 3.07
CA ASP A 5 19.61 4.47 3.16
C ASP A 5 19.94 3.92 1.76
N THR A 6 20.95 4.50 1.10
CA THR A 6 21.23 4.18 -0.29
C THR A 6 22.19 3.00 -0.30
N ALA A 7 21.68 1.80 -0.62
CA ALA A 7 22.52 0.64 -0.90
C ALA A 7 23.55 0.97 -1.99
N SER A 8 24.75 0.40 -1.89
CA SER A 8 25.84 0.60 -2.84
C SER A 8 25.44 0.11 -4.25
N LYS A 9 26.08 0.67 -5.30
CA LYS A 9 25.73 0.43 -6.71
C LYS A 9 25.56 -1.06 -7.10
N PRO A 10 26.45 -2.00 -6.71
CA PRO A 10 26.29 -3.42 -7.10
C PRO A 10 25.07 -4.07 -6.44
N HIS A 11 24.74 -3.70 -5.20
CA HIS A 11 23.55 -4.20 -4.51
C HIS A 11 22.25 -3.77 -5.20
N ARG A 12 22.26 -2.58 -5.84
CA ARG A 12 21.09 -2.11 -6.61
C ARG A 12 20.86 -2.90 -7.88
N ALA A 13 21.91 -3.27 -8.61
CA ALA A 13 21.78 -4.08 -9.82
C ALA A 13 21.17 -5.46 -9.51
N ILE A 14 21.70 -6.12 -8.48
CA ILE A 14 21.15 -7.40 -7.99
C ILE A 14 19.69 -7.25 -7.56
N ALA A 15 19.36 -6.18 -6.82
CA ALA A 15 18.00 -5.88 -6.42
C ALA A 15 17.05 -5.71 -7.62
N VAL A 16 17.45 -4.98 -8.66
CA VAL A 16 16.64 -4.82 -9.89
C VAL A 16 16.42 -6.17 -10.57
N ILE A 17 17.48 -6.95 -10.80
CA ILE A 17 17.39 -8.24 -11.48
C ILE A 17 16.49 -9.20 -10.68
N ALA A 18 16.71 -9.34 -9.38
CA ALA A 18 15.91 -10.21 -8.52
C ALA A 18 14.43 -9.78 -8.52
N SER A 19 14.16 -8.49 -8.48
CA SER A 19 12.79 -7.95 -8.49
C SER A 19 12.10 -8.12 -9.83
N PHE A 20 12.84 -7.98 -10.92
CA PHE A 20 12.34 -8.23 -12.28
C PHE A 20 11.98 -9.71 -12.45
N LEU A 21 12.90 -10.62 -12.10
CA LEU A 21 12.65 -12.06 -12.16
C LEU A 21 11.46 -12.45 -11.30
N PHE A 22 11.40 -11.97 -10.06
CA PHE A 22 10.27 -12.22 -9.17
C PHE A 22 8.95 -11.72 -9.78
N ALA A 23 8.90 -10.49 -10.30
CA ALA A 23 7.69 -9.95 -10.91
C ALA A 23 7.26 -10.72 -12.16
N VAL A 24 8.20 -11.17 -13.00
CA VAL A 24 7.90 -12.03 -14.15
C VAL A 24 7.28 -13.34 -13.67
N PHE A 25 7.95 -14.09 -12.80
CA PHE A 25 7.44 -15.38 -12.32
C PHE A 25 6.09 -15.24 -11.61
N PHE A 26 5.95 -14.22 -10.75
CA PHE A 26 4.72 -13.97 -10.02
C PHE A 26 3.57 -13.57 -10.95
N SER A 27 3.83 -12.84 -12.04
CA SER A 27 2.80 -12.44 -13.00
C SER A 27 2.44 -13.53 -14.01
N MET A 28 3.26 -14.58 -14.15
CA MET A 28 2.95 -15.75 -14.98
C MET A 28 2.02 -16.75 -14.30
N VAL A 29 1.84 -16.65 -12.98
CA VAL A 29 0.90 -17.50 -12.26
C VAL A 29 -0.53 -17.05 -12.57
N ASP A 30 -1.38 -18.00 -12.95
CA ASP A 30 -2.82 -17.77 -13.09
C ASP A 30 -3.47 -17.71 -11.70
N TRP A 31 -3.45 -16.52 -11.11
CA TRP A 31 -3.98 -16.31 -9.76
C TRP A 31 -5.49 -16.52 -9.66
N GLU A 32 -6.25 -16.34 -10.74
CA GLU A 32 -7.70 -16.61 -10.73
C GLU A 32 -7.96 -18.12 -10.68
N TRP A 33 -7.17 -18.90 -11.43
CA TRP A 33 -7.19 -20.36 -11.33
C TRP A 33 -6.77 -20.85 -9.94
N VAL A 34 -5.71 -20.29 -9.36
CA VAL A 34 -5.28 -20.64 -7.98
C VAL A 34 -6.32 -20.22 -6.94
N HIS A 35 -7.00 -19.08 -7.14
CA HIS A 35 -8.06 -18.63 -6.23
C HIS A 35 -9.32 -19.49 -6.32
N GLY A 36 -9.56 -20.14 -7.47
CA GLY A 36 -10.80 -20.89 -7.75
C GLY A 36 -11.98 -20.00 -8.16
N SER A 37 -11.78 -18.69 -8.34
CA SER A 37 -12.83 -17.77 -8.82
C SER A 37 -12.25 -16.50 -9.46
N PHE A 38 -13.07 -15.81 -10.25
CA PHE A 38 -12.69 -14.55 -10.89
C PHE A 38 -12.58 -13.41 -9.86
N PHE A 39 -11.64 -12.48 -10.09
CA PHE A 39 -11.54 -11.28 -9.28
C PHE A 39 -12.65 -10.29 -9.64
N VAL A 40 -13.64 -10.17 -8.75
CA VAL A 40 -14.86 -9.38 -8.98
C VAL A 40 -14.56 -7.93 -9.37
N ASP A 41 -13.63 -7.25 -8.68
CA ASP A 41 -13.30 -5.85 -8.99
C ASP A 41 -12.68 -5.70 -10.39
N ARG A 42 -11.89 -6.68 -10.81
CA ARG A 42 -11.26 -6.72 -12.13
C ARG A 42 -12.31 -6.88 -13.24
N GLU A 43 -13.26 -7.79 -13.04
CA GLU A 43 -14.38 -8.01 -13.96
C GLU A 43 -15.28 -6.77 -14.09
N VAL A 44 -15.51 -6.06 -12.98
CA VAL A 44 -16.21 -4.77 -13.01
C VAL A 44 -15.48 -3.78 -13.92
N TYR A 45 -14.14 -3.68 -13.85
CA TYR A 45 -13.39 -2.82 -14.77
C TYR A 45 -13.51 -3.28 -16.22
N PHE A 46 -13.41 -4.57 -16.51
CA PHE A 46 -13.63 -5.07 -17.87
C PHE A 46 -15.02 -4.70 -18.39
N SER A 47 -16.06 -4.83 -17.57
CA SER A 47 -17.43 -4.48 -17.96
C SER A 47 -17.59 -2.98 -18.22
N ILE A 48 -16.99 -2.12 -17.39
CA ILE A 48 -17.07 -0.66 -17.52
C ILE A 48 -16.39 -0.21 -18.81
N PHE A 49 -15.15 -0.66 -19.07
CA PHE A 49 -14.41 -0.20 -20.24
C PHE A 49 -14.87 -0.85 -21.55
N ARG A 50 -15.62 -1.95 -21.51
CA ARG A 50 -16.25 -2.56 -22.70
C ARG A 50 -17.63 -1.97 -23.03
N ASN A 51 -18.44 -1.68 -22.03
CA ASN A 51 -19.89 -1.48 -22.23
C ASN A 51 -20.41 -0.10 -21.76
N ALA A 52 -19.65 0.67 -20.97
CA ALA A 52 -20.17 1.93 -20.41
C ALA A 52 -19.86 3.14 -21.32
N PRO A 53 -20.88 3.94 -21.69
CA PRO A 53 -20.70 5.16 -22.47
C PRO A 53 -19.95 6.24 -21.67
N ASP A 54 -19.43 7.21 -22.42
CA ASP A 54 -18.52 8.26 -21.95
C ASP A 54 -19.13 9.12 -20.84
N PHE A 55 -18.54 9.05 -19.64
CA PHE A 55 -18.62 10.13 -18.65
C PHE A 55 -17.29 10.88 -18.64
N GLU A 56 -16.92 11.43 -19.80
CA GLU A 56 -15.82 12.38 -19.88
C GLU A 56 -16.29 13.74 -19.36
N ILE A 57 -15.81 14.11 -18.18
CA ILE A 57 -15.95 15.48 -17.68
C ILE A 57 -14.81 16.28 -18.33
N SER A 58 -15.14 17.22 -19.20
CA SER A 58 -14.17 18.15 -19.80
C SER A 58 -13.37 18.85 -18.69
N PHE A 59 -12.04 18.87 -18.78
CA PHE A 59 -11.22 19.50 -17.75
C PHE A 59 -11.48 21.02 -17.70
N SER A 60 -12.04 21.51 -16.59
CA SER A 60 -12.09 22.93 -16.25
C SER A 60 -11.61 23.15 -14.82
N PHE A 61 -10.98 24.30 -14.53
CA PHE A 61 -10.44 24.59 -13.20
C PHE A 61 -11.53 24.55 -12.11
N PHE A 62 -12.74 24.99 -12.43
CA PHE A 62 -13.91 24.92 -11.54
C PHE A 62 -14.41 23.49 -11.29
N GLN A 63 -14.04 22.52 -12.14
CA GLN A 63 -14.39 21.11 -12.01
C GLN A 63 -13.23 20.25 -11.50
N LEU A 64 -12.12 20.83 -11.02
CA LEU A 64 -10.96 20.08 -10.53
C LEU A 64 -11.31 19.10 -9.41
N VAL A 65 -12.19 19.52 -8.49
CA VAL A 65 -12.68 18.65 -7.40
C VAL A 65 -13.49 17.49 -7.99
N ALA A 66 -14.38 17.75 -8.94
CA ALA A 66 -15.15 16.72 -9.62
C ALA A 66 -14.25 15.76 -10.41
N PHE A 67 -13.17 16.26 -11.02
CA PHE A 67 -12.19 15.44 -11.74
C PHE A 67 -11.45 14.48 -10.81
N ILE A 68 -11.05 14.95 -9.62
CA ILE A 68 -10.39 14.14 -8.59
C ILE A 68 -11.36 13.12 -7.99
N VAL A 69 -12.56 13.54 -7.59
CA VAL A 69 -13.56 12.68 -6.95
C VAL A 69 -14.02 11.56 -7.89
N ASN A 70 -14.12 11.85 -9.19
CA ASN A 70 -14.49 10.86 -10.20
C ASN A 70 -13.28 10.08 -10.75
N GLU A 71 -12.08 10.29 -10.22
CA GLU A 71 -10.87 9.53 -10.59
C GLU A 71 -10.63 9.52 -12.10
N GLN A 72 -10.84 10.66 -12.75
CA GLN A 72 -10.91 10.79 -14.21
C GLN A 72 -9.58 10.43 -14.90
N LEU A 73 -8.44 10.68 -14.25
CA LEU A 73 -7.13 10.31 -14.80
C LEU A 73 -6.99 8.78 -14.98
N TRP A 74 -7.57 7.98 -14.09
CA TRP A 74 -7.62 6.53 -14.26
C TRP A 74 -8.41 6.15 -15.51
N SER A 75 -9.61 6.72 -15.69
CA SER A 75 -10.46 6.42 -16.85
C SER A 75 -9.78 6.80 -18.17
N GLN A 76 -9.26 8.03 -18.25
CA GLN A 76 -8.58 8.55 -19.44
C GLN A 76 -7.33 7.75 -19.80
N LEU A 77 -6.54 7.34 -18.79
CA LEU A 77 -5.34 6.55 -19.04
C LEU A 77 -5.68 5.18 -19.63
N ILE A 78 -6.61 4.45 -19.03
CA ILE A 78 -6.96 3.10 -19.50
C ILE A 78 -7.60 3.15 -20.89
N ARG A 79 -8.52 4.09 -21.13
CA ARG A 79 -9.14 4.29 -22.44
C ARG A 79 -8.12 4.73 -23.49
N GLY A 80 -7.23 5.67 -23.16
CA GLY A 80 -6.16 6.08 -24.07
C GLY A 80 -5.27 4.92 -24.49
N LEU A 81 -4.93 4.01 -23.56
CA LEU A 81 -4.16 2.80 -23.89
C LEU A 81 -4.98 1.79 -24.73
N HIS A 82 -6.28 1.64 -24.44
CA HIS A 82 -7.13 0.66 -25.11
C HIS A 82 -7.59 1.12 -26.51
N GLU A 83 -8.16 2.31 -26.60
CA GLU A 83 -8.83 2.85 -27.79
C GLU A 83 -7.84 3.54 -28.73
N ASN A 84 -6.92 4.36 -28.22
CA ASN A 84 -5.99 5.14 -29.07
C ASN A 84 -4.73 4.34 -29.45
N ILE A 85 -4.18 3.54 -28.54
CA ILE A 85 -2.99 2.72 -28.80
C ILE A 85 -3.38 1.31 -29.30
N GLY A 86 -4.61 0.85 -29.04
CA GLY A 86 -5.08 -0.46 -29.47
C GLY A 86 -4.63 -1.63 -28.58
N LEU A 87 -4.20 -1.37 -27.34
CA LEU A 87 -3.82 -2.45 -26.43
C LEU A 87 -5.05 -3.17 -25.88
N SER A 88 -4.99 -4.50 -25.72
CA SER A 88 -6.06 -5.24 -25.05
C SER A 88 -6.14 -4.87 -23.57
N LEU A 89 -7.34 -4.82 -23.00
CA LEU A 89 -7.54 -4.57 -21.55
C LEU A 89 -6.78 -5.58 -20.69
N THR A 90 -6.71 -6.83 -21.12
CA THR A 90 -5.92 -7.88 -20.46
C THR A 90 -4.44 -7.53 -20.38
N THR A 91 -3.87 -7.02 -21.49
CA THR A 91 -2.48 -6.55 -21.53
C THR A 91 -2.28 -5.35 -20.62
N VAL A 92 -3.17 -4.35 -20.67
CA VAL A 92 -3.08 -3.14 -19.84
C VAL A 92 -3.10 -3.50 -18.34
N PHE A 93 -4.06 -4.32 -17.92
CA PHE A 93 -4.18 -4.76 -16.52
C PHE A 93 -2.99 -5.63 -16.10
N GLY A 94 -2.52 -6.53 -16.97
CA GLY A 94 -1.33 -7.34 -16.70
C GLY A 94 -0.07 -6.49 -16.48
N VAL A 95 0.11 -5.43 -17.26
CA VAL A 95 1.23 -4.48 -17.08
C VAL A 95 1.12 -3.76 -15.74
N ILE A 96 -0.08 -3.33 -15.31
CA ILE A 96 -0.28 -2.68 -14.01
C ILE A 96 0.09 -3.64 -12.86
N SER A 97 -0.39 -4.88 -12.90
CA SER A 97 -0.07 -5.90 -11.89
C SER A 97 1.45 -6.16 -11.84
N PHE A 98 2.09 -6.34 -13.00
CA PHE A 98 3.54 -6.51 -13.10
C PHE A 98 4.30 -5.34 -12.48
N LEU A 99 3.93 -4.09 -12.82
CA LEU A 99 4.58 -2.89 -12.31
C LEU A 99 4.46 -2.77 -10.79
N LEU A 100 3.31 -3.14 -10.20
CA LEU A 100 3.16 -3.15 -8.75
C LEU A 100 4.08 -4.18 -8.11
N VAL A 101 4.02 -5.43 -8.56
CA VAL A 101 4.83 -6.52 -8.00
C VAL A 101 6.31 -6.20 -8.11
N PHE A 102 6.75 -5.69 -9.27
CA PHE A 102 8.11 -5.19 -9.46
C PHE A 102 8.47 -4.07 -8.48
N SER A 103 7.60 -3.07 -8.31
CA SER A 103 7.85 -1.94 -7.41
C SER A 103 7.97 -2.38 -5.95
N TYR A 104 7.14 -3.32 -5.51
CA TYR A 104 7.16 -3.87 -4.14
C TYR A 104 8.43 -4.70 -3.93
N ALA A 105 8.74 -5.61 -4.85
CA ALA A 105 9.94 -6.43 -4.80
C ALA A 105 11.22 -5.57 -4.83
N TYR A 106 11.27 -4.54 -5.67
CA TYR A 106 12.38 -3.60 -5.75
C TYR A 106 12.53 -2.78 -4.46
N PHE A 107 11.42 -2.32 -3.89
CA PHE A 107 11.43 -1.58 -2.64
C PHE A 107 12.06 -2.40 -1.50
N VAL A 108 11.66 -3.67 -1.37
CA VAL A 108 12.17 -4.60 -0.36
C VAL A 108 13.63 -4.94 -0.62
N SER A 109 13.94 -5.41 -1.83
CA SER A 109 15.27 -5.94 -2.17
C SER A 109 16.38 -4.90 -2.09
N SER A 110 16.08 -3.66 -2.49
CA SER A 110 17.02 -2.53 -2.41
C SER A 110 17.35 -2.09 -0.98
N ARG A 111 16.58 -2.51 0.03
CA ARG A 111 16.72 -2.08 1.44
C ARG A 111 17.20 -3.18 2.38
N VAL A 112 16.75 -4.42 2.19
CA VAL A 112 17.03 -5.52 3.11
C VAL A 112 17.56 -6.78 2.40
N GLY A 113 17.76 -6.71 1.08
CA GLY A 113 18.34 -7.79 0.27
C GLY A 113 17.30 -8.62 -0.50
N PRO A 114 17.73 -9.29 -1.58
CA PRO A 114 16.83 -9.97 -2.52
C PRO A 114 16.08 -11.16 -1.92
N LEU A 115 16.63 -11.87 -0.93
CA LEU A 115 15.95 -13.00 -0.28
C LEU A 115 14.68 -12.58 0.45
N ALA A 116 14.60 -11.33 0.93
CA ALA A 116 13.42 -10.83 1.63
C ALA A 116 12.20 -10.68 0.71
N ILE A 117 12.38 -10.68 -0.62
CA ILE A 117 11.27 -10.65 -1.59
C ILE A 117 10.35 -11.87 -1.39
N LEU A 118 10.86 -13.01 -0.91
CA LEU A 118 10.04 -14.20 -0.65
C LEU A 118 8.94 -13.96 0.38
N LEU A 119 9.13 -13.01 1.30
CA LEU A 119 8.11 -12.61 2.28
C LEU A 119 6.95 -11.82 1.64
N LEU A 120 7.08 -11.38 0.38
CA LEU A 120 6.00 -10.78 -0.39
C LEU A 120 5.06 -11.81 -1.02
N ILE A 121 5.39 -13.11 -0.99
CA ILE A 121 4.50 -14.19 -1.46
C ILE A 121 3.36 -14.36 -0.46
N ASN A 122 2.39 -13.45 -0.54
CA ASN A 122 1.29 -13.32 0.39
C ASN A 122 0.00 -12.99 -0.38
N PRO A 123 -1.18 -13.55 -0.01
CA PRO A 123 -2.43 -13.27 -0.70
C PRO A 123 -2.79 -11.78 -0.79
N LEU A 124 -2.39 -10.98 0.20
CA LEU A 124 -2.60 -9.52 0.20
C LEU A 124 -1.97 -8.84 -1.01
N LEU A 125 -0.80 -9.33 -1.47
CA LEU A 125 -0.17 -8.81 -2.68
C LEU A 125 -0.98 -9.20 -3.92
N VAL A 126 -1.51 -10.43 -3.96
CA VAL A 126 -2.31 -10.90 -5.09
C VAL A 126 -3.60 -10.10 -5.21
N ASP A 127 -4.36 -9.96 -4.13
CA ASP A 127 -5.61 -9.21 -4.11
C ASP A 127 -5.40 -7.75 -4.52
N LEU A 128 -4.33 -7.13 -4.03
CA LEU A 128 -3.98 -5.77 -4.45
C LEU A 128 -3.63 -5.76 -5.94
N ALA A 129 -2.63 -6.53 -6.36
CA ALA A 129 -2.05 -6.49 -7.70
C ALA A 129 -3.04 -6.87 -8.82
N PHE A 130 -3.89 -7.88 -8.59
CA PHE A 130 -4.73 -8.48 -9.64
C PHE A 130 -6.22 -8.14 -9.51
N SER A 131 -6.73 -7.84 -8.31
CA SER A 131 -8.11 -7.37 -8.13
C SER A 131 -8.20 -5.83 -8.10
N GLN A 132 -7.41 -5.16 -7.26
CA GLN A 132 -7.54 -3.72 -7.00
C GLN A 132 -6.64 -2.85 -7.91
N LEU A 133 -6.81 -2.97 -9.22
CA LEU A 133 -5.93 -2.38 -10.24
C LEU A 133 -5.70 -0.87 -10.12
N ARG A 134 -6.74 -0.10 -9.74
CA ARG A 134 -6.64 1.35 -9.57
C ARG A 134 -5.72 1.72 -8.40
N MET A 135 -5.88 1.04 -7.26
CA MET A 135 -5.01 1.25 -6.09
C MET A 135 -3.59 0.77 -6.40
N SER A 136 -3.45 -0.34 -7.13
CA SER A 136 -2.16 -0.87 -7.58
C SER A 136 -1.36 0.13 -8.39
N LEU A 137 -1.97 0.72 -9.43
CA LEU A 137 -1.29 1.73 -10.24
C LEU A 137 -0.93 2.97 -9.42
N ALA A 138 -1.83 3.43 -8.55
CA ALA A 138 -1.53 4.56 -7.68
C ALA A 138 -0.35 4.27 -6.73
N MET A 139 -0.27 3.07 -6.17
CA MET A 139 0.83 2.65 -5.30
C MET A 139 2.17 2.58 -6.04
N VAL A 140 2.20 2.20 -7.31
CA VAL A 140 3.42 2.26 -8.14
C VAL A 140 3.95 3.70 -8.16
N PHE A 141 3.11 4.67 -8.49
CA PHE A 141 3.51 6.07 -8.53
C PHE A 141 3.91 6.62 -7.16
N LEU A 142 3.19 6.27 -6.09
CA LEU A 142 3.55 6.67 -4.72
C LEU A 142 4.90 6.08 -4.28
N LEU A 143 5.22 4.84 -4.65
CA LEU A 143 6.52 4.23 -4.34
C LEU A 143 7.66 4.84 -5.15
N ILE A 144 7.43 5.18 -6.42
CA ILE A 144 8.41 5.93 -7.23
C ILE A 144 8.66 7.29 -6.58
N ALA A 145 7.60 8.02 -6.23
CA ALA A 145 7.68 9.29 -5.53
C ALA A 145 8.47 9.19 -4.20
N PHE A 146 8.21 8.13 -3.43
CA PHE A 146 8.90 7.88 -2.17
C PHE A 146 10.41 7.66 -2.37
N ASN A 147 10.81 6.95 -3.43
CA ASN A 147 12.23 6.69 -3.74
C ASN A 147 12.96 7.87 -4.39
N CYS A 148 12.23 8.85 -4.95
CA CYS A 148 12.82 10.04 -5.56
C CYS A 148 13.44 10.98 -4.50
N ASN A 149 14.73 11.30 -4.62
CA ASN A 149 15.42 12.21 -3.69
C ASN A 149 15.13 13.70 -3.94
N ARG A 150 14.80 14.09 -5.17
CA ARG A 150 14.54 15.48 -5.57
C ARG A 150 13.05 15.77 -5.65
N TRP A 151 12.62 16.89 -5.05
CA TRP A 151 11.21 17.27 -4.99
C TRP A 151 10.60 17.48 -6.38
N LEU A 152 11.37 18.03 -7.33
CA LEU A 152 10.96 18.23 -8.73
C LEU A 152 10.53 16.94 -9.42
N TYR A 153 11.25 15.83 -9.18
CA TYR A 153 10.90 14.53 -9.75
C TYR A 153 9.85 13.79 -8.92
N ARG A 154 9.69 14.14 -7.65
CA ARG A 154 8.71 13.50 -6.76
C ARG A 154 7.30 14.01 -6.98
N LEU A 155 7.15 15.33 -7.10
CA LEU A 155 5.85 15.99 -7.13
C LEU A 155 4.94 15.48 -8.27
N PRO A 156 5.41 15.28 -9.51
CA PRO A 156 4.58 14.73 -10.58
C PRO A 156 4.00 13.37 -10.23
N PHE A 157 4.82 12.45 -9.69
CA PHE A 157 4.36 11.10 -9.33
C PHE A 157 3.37 11.11 -8.16
N LEU A 158 3.56 11.99 -7.16
CA LEU A 158 2.57 12.16 -6.08
C LEU A 158 1.22 12.63 -6.63
N LEU A 159 1.24 13.66 -7.49
CA LEU A 159 0.02 14.19 -8.10
C LEU A 159 -0.65 13.11 -8.94
N ILE A 160 0.07 12.43 -9.83
CA ILE A 160 -0.48 11.35 -10.67
C ILE A 160 -1.15 10.28 -9.80
N GLY A 161 -0.49 9.80 -8.74
CA GLY A 161 -1.07 8.80 -7.84
C GLY A 161 -2.37 9.27 -7.17
N CYS A 162 -2.44 10.54 -6.77
CA CYS A 162 -3.62 11.18 -6.20
C CYS A 162 -4.78 11.35 -7.20
N PHE A 163 -4.48 11.63 -8.47
CA PHE A 163 -5.50 11.74 -9.53
C PHE A 163 -5.99 10.37 -10.04
N ILE A 164 -5.18 9.31 -9.90
CA ILE A 164 -5.58 7.94 -10.24
C ILE A 164 -6.52 7.36 -9.19
N HIS A 165 -6.20 7.53 -7.91
CA HIS A 165 -7.02 6.99 -6.82
C HIS A 165 -7.13 7.97 -5.67
N THR A 166 -8.36 8.27 -5.27
CA THR A 166 -8.66 9.20 -4.17
C THR A 166 -8.04 8.76 -2.83
N ALA A 167 -7.93 7.45 -2.55
CA ALA A 167 -7.31 6.98 -1.31
C ALA A 167 -5.80 7.26 -1.23
N SER A 168 -5.14 7.59 -2.35
CA SER A 168 -3.74 7.98 -2.37
C SER A 168 -3.49 9.27 -1.57
N PHE A 169 -4.45 10.19 -1.55
CA PHE A 169 -4.35 11.40 -0.71
C PHE A 169 -4.19 11.03 0.77
N LEU A 170 -4.97 10.04 1.23
CA LEU A 170 -4.87 9.54 2.59
C LEU A 170 -3.47 8.96 2.85
N PHE A 171 -2.94 8.13 1.95
CA PHE A 171 -1.58 7.58 2.12
C PHE A 171 -0.50 8.66 2.14
N VAL A 172 -0.62 9.72 1.34
CA VAL A 172 0.30 10.86 1.35
C VAL A 172 0.20 11.61 2.69
N ILE A 173 -1.01 11.89 3.18
CA ILE A 173 -1.23 12.53 4.49
C ILE A 173 -0.63 11.68 5.60
N MET A 174 -0.86 10.36 5.58
CA MET A 174 -0.29 9.43 6.56
C MET A 174 1.24 9.49 6.55
N ALA A 175 1.87 9.50 5.38
CA ALA A 175 3.33 9.61 5.26
C ALA A 175 3.85 10.96 5.79
N LEU A 176 3.11 12.05 5.59
CA LEU A 176 3.43 13.36 6.17
C LEU A 176 3.30 13.35 7.71
N CYS A 177 2.23 12.75 8.25
CA CYS A 177 2.06 12.59 9.70
C CYS A 177 3.21 11.77 10.32
N VAL A 178 3.66 10.72 9.62
CA VAL A 178 4.84 9.94 10.03
C VAL A 178 6.10 10.82 10.04
N PHE A 179 6.33 11.59 8.98
CA PHE A 179 7.49 12.48 8.90
C PHE A 179 7.52 13.50 10.05
N VAL A 180 6.37 14.11 10.35
CA VAL A 180 6.23 15.02 11.50
C VAL A 180 6.49 14.28 12.81
N SER A 181 5.92 13.08 12.99
CA SER A 181 6.10 12.27 14.21
C SER A 181 7.58 11.92 14.43
N VAL A 182 8.28 11.48 13.39
CA VAL A 182 9.73 11.18 13.45
C VAL A 182 10.54 12.44 13.74
N SER A 183 10.24 13.55 13.08
CA SER A 183 10.93 14.83 13.33
C SER A 183 10.76 15.33 14.76
N LEU A 184 9.56 15.19 15.34
CA LEU A 184 9.29 15.51 16.74
C LEU A 184 10.06 14.57 17.67
N ALA A 185 10.08 13.26 17.37
CA ALA A 185 10.81 12.27 18.14
C ALA A 185 12.32 12.55 18.18
N GLU A 186 12.91 12.99 17.06
CA GLU A 186 14.31 13.41 16.96
C GLU A 186 14.56 14.72 17.70
N LYS A 187 13.74 15.76 17.47
CA LYS A 187 13.86 17.08 18.09
C LYS A 187 13.85 17.00 19.63
N TYR A 188 12.94 16.21 20.19
CA TYR A 188 12.80 16.06 21.64
C TYR A 188 13.58 14.86 22.20
N ARG A 189 14.39 14.18 21.38
CA ARG A 189 15.20 13.00 21.78
C ARG A 189 14.39 11.96 22.55
N LEU A 190 13.17 11.68 22.09
CA LEU A 190 12.26 10.78 22.77
C LEU A 190 12.88 9.39 22.98
N ASN A 191 12.61 8.78 24.13
CA ASN A 191 13.00 7.41 24.43
C ASN A 191 12.21 6.42 23.55
N ARG A 192 12.60 5.13 23.57
CA ARG A 192 11.98 4.11 22.70
C ARG A 192 10.47 3.98 22.89
N PHE A 193 9.98 4.03 24.13
CA PHE A 193 8.56 3.86 24.44
C PHE A 193 7.74 5.07 24.00
N ASN A 194 8.27 6.29 24.17
CA ASN A 194 7.62 7.51 23.71
C ASN A 194 7.62 7.59 22.17
N CYS A 195 8.68 7.14 21.49
CA CYS A 195 8.67 7.02 20.03
C CYS A 195 7.59 6.03 19.55
N TYR A 196 7.54 4.85 20.15
CA TYR A 196 6.53 3.83 19.85
C TYR A 196 5.12 4.39 20.07
N PHE A 197 4.86 4.95 21.26
CA PHE A 197 3.56 5.52 21.61
C PHE A 197 3.15 6.63 20.64
N LEU A 198 4.06 7.55 20.29
CA LEU A 198 3.77 8.61 19.33
C LEU A 198 3.32 8.05 17.97
N LEU A 199 4.00 7.03 17.44
CA LEU A 199 3.63 6.42 16.16
C LEU A 199 2.30 5.65 16.24
N VAL A 200 2.10 4.88 17.31
CA VAL A 200 0.83 4.17 17.53
C VAL A 200 -0.31 5.15 17.68
N PHE A 201 -0.13 6.22 18.46
CA PHE A 201 -1.11 7.28 18.66
C PHE A 201 -1.41 8.04 17.36
N THR A 202 -0.40 8.33 16.54
CA THR A 202 -0.62 8.88 15.19
C THR A 202 -1.51 7.96 14.35
N GLY A 203 -1.27 6.65 14.38
CA GLY A 203 -2.14 5.67 13.71
C GLY A 203 -3.56 5.62 14.27
N PHE A 204 -3.73 5.74 15.59
CA PHE A 204 -5.04 5.86 16.23
C PHE A 204 -5.82 7.08 15.74
N CYS A 205 -5.18 8.26 15.72
CA CYS A 205 -5.79 9.49 15.23
C CYS A 205 -6.23 9.37 13.76
N ILE A 206 -5.40 8.76 12.92
CA ILE A 206 -5.75 8.51 11.50
C ILE A 206 -6.94 7.53 11.41
N ALA A 207 -6.94 6.45 12.20
CA ALA A 207 -8.03 5.47 12.20
C ALA A 207 -9.36 6.09 12.67
N LEU A 208 -9.33 7.03 13.61
CA LEU A 208 -10.53 7.79 14.01
C LEU A 208 -11.10 8.59 12.84
N VAL A 209 -10.24 9.26 12.07
CA VAL A 209 -10.64 10.07 10.90
C VAL A 209 -11.21 9.19 9.79
N VAL A 210 -10.58 8.06 9.51
CA VAL A 210 -10.94 7.15 8.40
C VAL A 210 -12.09 6.21 8.76
N GLY A 211 -12.31 5.97 10.05
CA GLY A 211 -13.36 5.11 10.57
C GLY A 211 -14.57 5.93 11.04
N PRO A 212 -14.78 6.13 12.34
CA PRO A 212 -15.99 6.77 12.87
C PRO A 212 -16.30 8.16 12.31
N LEU A 213 -15.28 9.01 12.07
CA LEU A 213 -15.49 10.38 11.58
C LEU A 213 -15.66 10.47 10.07
N ARG A 214 -15.42 9.37 9.34
CA ARG A 214 -15.49 9.36 7.87
C ARG A 214 -16.88 9.74 7.37
N THR A 215 -17.94 9.17 7.96
CA THR A 215 -19.31 9.42 7.53
C THR A 215 -19.66 10.90 7.65
N PHE A 216 -19.32 11.52 8.79
CA PHE A 216 -19.47 12.95 9.02
C PHE A 216 -18.74 13.80 7.95
N ILE A 217 -17.50 13.45 7.63
CA ILE A 217 -16.72 14.17 6.60
C ILE A 217 -17.35 14.02 5.21
N LEU A 218 -17.75 12.80 4.84
CA LEU A 218 -18.31 12.52 3.51
C LEU A 218 -19.70 13.12 3.31
N GLU A 219 -20.52 13.17 4.36
CA GLU A 219 -21.81 13.86 4.35
C GLU A 219 -21.65 15.35 4.05
N GLN A 220 -20.69 16.02 4.67
CA GLN A 220 -20.41 17.44 4.41
C GLN A 220 -19.87 17.69 2.99
N LEU A 221 -19.19 16.71 2.40
CA LEU A 221 -18.67 16.78 1.02
C LEU A 221 -19.71 16.39 -0.04
N GLY A 222 -20.91 15.93 0.37
CA GLY A 222 -21.93 15.42 -0.55
C GLY A 222 -21.47 14.20 -1.36
N ASP A 223 -20.52 13.42 -0.85
CA ASP A 223 -19.97 12.25 -1.56
C ASP A 223 -20.93 11.07 -1.47
N ARG A 224 -21.21 10.41 -2.60
CA ARG A 224 -22.05 9.18 -2.68
C ARG A 224 -21.49 7.98 -1.90
N ARG A 225 -20.25 8.04 -1.40
CA ARG A 225 -19.58 6.95 -0.66
C ARG A 225 -19.89 6.91 0.84
N ILE A 226 -20.97 7.56 1.29
CA ILE A 226 -21.42 7.59 2.68
C ILE A 226 -21.78 6.19 3.20
N VAL A 227 -22.45 5.38 2.37
CA VAL A 227 -22.83 4.00 2.71
C VAL A 227 -21.89 3.04 1.98
N TYR A 228 -20.96 2.42 2.71
CA TYR A 228 -20.05 1.41 2.16
C TYR A 228 -20.03 0.20 3.09
N ASP A 229 -20.87 -0.79 2.78
CA ASP A 229 -21.01 -2.04 3.54
C ASP A 229 -19.89 -3.04 3.19
N ALA A 230 -18.65 -2.66 3.46
CA ALA A 230 -17.55 -3.61 3.45
C ALA A 230 -17.41 -4.21 4.86
N PRO A 231 -17.51 -5.55 5.03
CA PRO A 231 -17.42 -6.16 6.33
C PRO A 231 -16.05 -5.90 6.96
N ALA A 232 -16.06 -5.65 8.27
CA ALA A 232 -14.84 -5.48 9.04
C ALA A 232 -14.00 -6.76 9.05
N THR A 233 -12.69 -6.61 9.23
CA THR A 233 -11.81 -7.76 9.44
C THR A 233 -12.06 -8.37 10.82
N THR A 234 -11.98 -9.70 10.93
CA THR A 234 -12.16 -10.37 12.22
C THR A 234 -10.95 -10.21 13.13
N TRP A 235 -11.17 -10.21 14.44
CA TRP A 235 -10.10 -10.18 15.43
C TRP A 235 -9.14 -11.36 15.32
N THR A 236 -9.64 -12.54 14.92
CA THR A 236 -8.81 -13.72 14.69
C THR A 236 -7.75 -13.44 13.63
N TYR A 237 -8.16 -12.83 12.50
CA TYR A 237 -7.23 -12.43 11.45
C TYR A 237 -6.29 -11.30 11.90
N ALA A 238 -6.82 -10.31 12.64
CA ALA A 238 -6.01 -9.18 13.11
C ALA A 238 -4.98 -9.55 14.21
N SER A 239 -5.19 -10.66 14.93
CA SER A 239 -4.39 -11.04 16.10
C SER A 239 -2.88 -11.11 15.82
N VAL A 240 -2.47 -11.67 14.69
CA VAL A 240 -1.04 -11.76 14.31
C VAL A 240 -0.45 -10.38 14.07
N TRP A 241 -1.18 -9.50 13.39
CA TRP A 241 -0.76 -8.12 13.14
C TRP A 241 -0.64 -7.31 14.43
N VAL A 242 -1.57 -7.50 15.37
CA VAL A 242 -1.50 -6.92 16.72
C VAL A 242 -0.30 -7.45 17.50
N ALA A 243 -0.02 -8.76 17.40
CA ALA A 243 1.16 -9.35 18.04
C ALA A 243 2.47 -8.77 17.46
N ILE A 244 2.56 -8.61 16.14
CA ILE A 244 3.71 -7.94 15.49
C ILE A 244 3.85 -6.50 15.98
N LEU A 245 2.74 -5.76 16.10
CA LEU A 245 2.73 -4.39 16.63
C LEU A 245 3.19 -4.33 18.08
N ALA A 246 2.85 -5.33 18.90
CA ALA A 246 3.28 -5.43 20.29
C ALA A 246 4.77 -5.75 20.39
N VAL A 247 5.28 -6.72 19.60
CA VAL A 247 6.73 -7.05 19.57
C VAL A 247 7.56 -5.86 19.08
N ALA A 248 7.01 -5.03 18.19
CA ALA A 248 7.68 -3.81 17.74
C ALA A 248 8.02 -2.85 18.90
N ALA A 249 7.29 -2.88 20.02
CA ALA A 249 7.58 -2.06 21.21
C ALA A 249 8.93 -2.39 21.88
N LEU A 250 9.47 -3.59 21.63
CA LEU A 250 10.77 -4.03 22.17
C LEU A 250 11.96 -3.41 21.42
N GLN A 251 11.74 -2.86 20.22
CA GLN A 251 12.78 -2.31 19.37
C GLN A 251 13.41 -1.03 19.95
N LEU A 252 14.63 -0.73 19.51
CA LEU A 252 15.38 0.46 19.94
C LEU A 252 14.85 1.75 19.27
N SER A 253 15.14 2.91 19.86
CA SER A 253 14.69 4.21 19.32
C SER A 253 15.13 4.47 17.88
N ALA A 254 16.29 3.97 17.47
CA ALA A 254 16.78 4.06 16.09
C ALA A 254 15.84 3.37 15.08
N PHE A 255 15.18 2.28 15.49
CA PHE A 255 14.21 1.58 14.66
C PHE A 255 13.01 2.48 14.33
N PHE A 256 12.45 3.16 15.34
CA PHE A 256 11.27 4.04 15.18
C PHE A 256 11.58 5.35 14.46
N ARG A 257 12.83 5.82 14.49
CA ARG A 257 13.27 7.02 13.79
C ARG A 257 13.54 6.77 12.30
N ASN A 258 13.60 5.52 11.86
CA ASN A 258 13.66 5.21 10.43
C ASN A 258 12.27 5.36 9.79
N HIS A 259 12.16 6.26 8.80
CA HIS A 259 10.90 6.58 8.14
C HIS A 259 10.17 5.36 7.54
N VAL A 260 10.90 4.38 7.00
CA VAL A 260 10.28 3.17 6.41
C VAL A 260 9.62 2.33 7.50
N ASN A 261 10.31 2.14 8.61
CA ASN A 261 9.80 1.37 9.75
C ASN A 261 8.66 2.12 10.45
N ALA A 262 8.77 3.45 10.56
CA ALA A 262 7.74 4.30 11.14
C ALA A 262 6.44 4.29 10.32
N ILE A 263 6.55 4.32 8.98
CA ILE A 263 5.40 4.16 8.07
C ILE A 263 4.74 2.80 8.31
N ALA A 264 5.52 1.72 8.35
CA ALA A 264 4.99 0.39 8.65
C ALA A 264 4.19 0.40 9.96
N LEU A 265 4.78 0.89 11.06
CA LEU A 265 4.11 0.93 12.37
C LEU A 265 2.82 1.75 12.37
N VAL A 266 2.82 2.92 11.73
CA VAL A 266 1.61 3.76 11.64
C VAL A 266 0.51 3.04 10.85
N PHE A 267 0.83 2.42 9.71
CA PHE A 267 -0.16 1.65 8.94
C PHE A 267 -0.69 0.44 9.71
N LEU A 268 0.16 -0.26 10.48
CA LEU A 268 -0.26 -1.39 11.31
C LEU A 268 -1.18 -0.96 12.44
N SER A 269 -0.86 0.18 13.06
CA SER A 269 -1.69 0.83 14.06
C SER A 269 -3.04 1.22 13.46
N VAL A 270 -3.05 1.87 12.28
CA VAL A 270 -4.31 2.21 11.57
C VAL A 270 -5.14 0.96 11.31
N TYR A 271 -4.54 -0.11 10.78
CA TYR A 271 -5.23 -1.38 10.54
C TYR A 271 -5.83 -1.97 11.83
N THR A 272 -5.06 -1.97 12.92
CA THR A 272 -5.49 -2.47 14.23
C THR A 272 -6.69 -1.69 14.76
N PHE A 273 -6.61 -0.37 14.76
CA PHE A 273 -7.71 0.47 15.24
C PHE A 273 -8.91 0.50 14.29
N CYS A 274 -8.72 0.37 12.98
CA CYS A 274 -9.84 0.14 12.06
C CYS A 274 -10.58 -1.15 12.40
N THR A 275 -9.86 -2.22 12.75
CA THR A 275 -10.48 -3.47 13.23
C THR A 275 -11.26 -3.24 14.52
N LEU A 276 -10.70 -2.46 15.47
CA LEU A 276 -11.40 -2.07 16.70
C LEU A 276 -12.71 -1.31 16.42
N PHE A 277 -12.69 -0.40 15.46
CA PHE A 277 -13.86 0.39 15.07
C PHE A 277 -14.81 -0.35 14.12
N SER A 278 -14.55 -1.63 13.81
CA SER A 278 -15.32 -2.42 12.84
C SER A 278 -15.36 -1.79 11.44
N VAL A 279 -14.22 -1.26 10.99
CA VAL A 279 -14.04 -0.63 9.68
C VAL A 279 -13.09 -1.46 8.83
N TYR A 280 -13.39 -1.58 7.53
CA TYR A 280 -12.54 -2.29 6.58
C TYR A 280 -11.13 -1.67 6.46
N GLY A 281 -10.15 -2.33 7.07
CA GLY A 281 -8.76 -1.87 7.17
C GLY A 281 -7.76 -2.59 6.26
N LEU A 282 -8.14 -3.68 5.58
CA LEU A 282 -7.20 -4.55 4.85
C LEU A 282 -6.41 -3.83 3.76
N ARG A 283 -6.99 -2.82 3.12
CA ARG A 283 -6.30 -1.97 2.14
C ARG A 283 -5.05 -1.28 2.69
N PHE A 284 -5.04 -0.88 3.97
CA PHE A 284 -3.86 -0.28 4.60
C PHE A 284 -2.75 -1.32 4.68
N LEU A 285 -3.11 -2.52 5.11
CA LEU A 285 -2.19 -3.62 5.28
C LEU A 285 -1.55 -4.06 3.96
N ALA A 286 -2.36 -4.21 2.90
CA ALA A 286 -1.88 -4.55 1.57
C ALA A 286 -0.98 -3.44 0.98
N ALA A 287 -1.40 -2.18 1.07
CA ALA A 287 -0.64 -1.04 0.55
C ALA A 287 0.72 -0.84 1.25
N SER A 288 0.82 -1.16 2.55
CA SER A 288 2.07 -1.03 3.30
C SER A 288 2.86 -2.33 3.47
N LEU A 289 2.45 -3.43 2.82
CA LEU A 289 3.18 -4.70 2.83
C LEU A 289 4.69 -4.59 2.59
N PRO A 290 5.21 -3.82 1.60
CA PRO A 290 6.64 -3.73 1.37
C PRO A 290 7.36 -2.98 2.52
N PHE A 291 6.68 -2.03 3.17
CA PHE A 291 7.21 -1.36 4.37
C PHE A 291 7.25 -2.34 5.55
N PHE A 292 6.24 -3.21 5.69
CA PHE A 292 6.24 -4.25 6.72
C PHE A 292 7.38 -5.23 6.55
N VAL A 293 7.55 -5.80 5.36
CA VAL A 293 8.63 -6.76 5.11
C VAL A 293 10.00 -6.14 5.42
N VAL A 294 10.24 -4.89 5.02
CA VAL A 294 11.47 -4.17 5.37
C VAL A 294 11.60 -3.98 6.89
N ALA A 295 10.53 -3.59 7.57
CA ALA A 295 10.53 -3.40 9.01
C ALA A 295 10.84 -4.72 9.74
N LEU A 296 10.20 -5.83 9.37
CA LEU A 296 10.42 -7.15 9.97
C LEU A 296 11.89 -7.59 9.85
N CYS A 297 12.49 -7.43 8.67
CA CYS A 297 13.90 -7.77 8.44
C CYS A 297 14.89 -6.93 9.26
N ARG A 298 14.45 -5.77 9.78
CA ARG A 298 15.23 -4.81 10.58
C ARG A 298 15.02 -4.94 12.09
N PHE A 299 14.20 -5.88 12.55
CA PHE A 299 14.10 -6.19 13.98
C PHE A 299 15.44 -6.71 14.52
N GLY A 300 15.61 -6.64 15.84
CA GLY A 300 16.70 -7.33 16.56
C GLY A 300 16.80 -8.81 16.16
N SER A 301 18.00 -9.40 16.22
CA SER A 301 18.27 -10.73 15.65
C SER A 301 17.34 -11.82 16.20
N PHE A 302 17.04 -11.77 17.50
CA PHE A 302 16.15 -12.72 18.17
C PHE A 302 14.69 -12.49 17.79
N GLU A 303 14.21 -11.25 17.91
CA GLU A 303 12.81 -10.89 17.61
C GLU A 303 12.49 -11.08 16.13
N ARG A 304 13.46 -10.81 15.24
CA ARG A 304 13.32 -11.01 13.79
C ARG A 304 13.03 -12.46 13.46
N ALA A 305 13.78 -13.41 14.02
CA ALA A 305 13.56 -14.84 13.74
C ALA A 305 12.15 -15.26 14.16
N PHE A 306 11.72 -14.84 15.35
CA PHE A 306 10.39 -15.12 15.87
C PHE A 306 9.28 -14.51 15.01
N VAL A 307 9.39 -13.21 14.68
CA VAL A 307 8.34 -12.51 13.93
C VAL A 307 8.28 -12.97 12.47
N VAL A 308 9.42 -13.23 11.83
CA VAL A 308 9.43 -13.77 10.46
C VAL A 308 8.82 -15.17 10.42
N LEU A 309 9.09 -16.02 11.41
CA LEU A 309 8.49 -17.35 11.49
C LEU A 309 6.96 -17.26 11.67
N ILE A 310 6.49 -16.41 12.58
CA ILE A 310 5.05 -16.19 12.79
C ILE A 310 4.40 -15.64 11.52
N PHE A 311 5.02 -14.66 10.88
CA PHE A 311 4.52 -14.07 9.65
C PHE A 311 4.45 -15.09 8.51
N ALA A 312 5.46 -15.97 8.38
CA ALA A 312 5.48 -17.04 7.40
C ALA A 312 4.37 -18.07 7.68
N ALA A 313 4.24 -18.54 8.93
CA ALA A 313 3.18 -19.47 9.33
C ALA A 313 1.79 -18.87 9.09
N TYR A 314 1.60 -17.59 9.44
CA TYR A 314 0.38 -16.86 9.20
C TYR A 314 0.08 -16.70 7.71
N THR A 315 1.09 -16.42 6.88
CA THR A 315 0.94 -16.34 5.42
C THR A 315 0.50 -17.68 4.83
N ILE A 316 1.03 -18.81 5.31
CA ILE A 316 0.58 -20.15 4.91
C ILE A 316 -0.91 -20.32 5.24
N VAL A 317 -1.33 -19.95 6.45
CA VAL A 317 -2.75 -20.01 6.84
C VAL A 317 -3.60 -19.12 5.93
N GLN A 318 -3.15 -17.90 5.63
CA GLN A 318 -3.85 -17.03 4.69
C GLN A 318 -4.00 -17.67 3.31
N TRP A 319 -2.96 -18.33 2.79
CA TRP A 319 -3.05 -19.06 1.53
C TRP A 319 -4.10 -20.17 1.58
N VAL A 320 -4.14 -20.95 2.66
CA VAL A 320 -5.14 -22.03 2.84
C VAL A 320 -6.57 -21.49 2.82
N TYR A 321 -6.83 -20.31 3.41
CA TYR A 321 -8.17 -19.68 3.38
C TYR A 321 -8.46 -18.93 2.08
N TRP A 322 -7.43 -18.49 1.37
CA TRP A 322 -7.57 -17.71 0.15
C TRP A 322 -7.81 -18.59 -1.08
N ILE A 323 -7.18 -19.76 -1.14
CA ILE A 323 -7.44 -20.78 -2.16
C ILE A 323 -8.82 -21.40 -1.87
N ARG A 324 -9.72 -21.43 -2.85
CA ARG A 324 -11.07 -21.97 -2.71
C ARG A 324 -11.27 -23.28 -3.46
#